data_AF-A0A653AXL7-F1
#
_entry.id   AF-A0A653AXL7-F1
#
_cell.length_a   1.000
_cell.length_b   1.000
_cell.length_c   1.000
_cell.angle_alpha   90.00
_cell.angle_beta   90.00
_cell.angle_gamma   90.00
#
_symmetry.space_group_name_H-M   'P 1'
#
loop_
_entity.id
_entity.type
_entity.pdbx_description
1 polymer ?
#
loop_
_entity_poly.entity_id
_entity_poly.type
_entity_poly.pdbx_seq_one_letter_code
_entity_poly.pdbx_strand_id
1 'polypeptide(L)'
;MIDREGDQCGELLAFDDNGREALAALGLQGSAGADFIGHLLSDGSRESLHVASGLGKRRVDCRHLPPAARLWPAGTPAGFSRAFTSSAAVLVVVAAPGARWPWTRSNAPANCA
;
A
#
# COMPACT_ATOMS: atom_id res chain seq x y z
N MET A 1 2.08 -8.02 -25.27
CA MET A 1 3.36 -7.63 -24.67
C MET A 1 3.02 -6.61 -23.61
N ILE A 2 2.97 -7.03 -22.34
CA ILE A 2 2.70 -6.12 -21.22
C ILE A 2 4.07 -5.58 -20.78
N ASP A 3 4.18 -4.27 -20.69
CA ASP A 3 5.36 -3.56 -20.23
C ASP A 3 5.67 -3.93 -18.76
N ARG A 4 6.94 -4.02 -18.38
CA ARG A 4 7.39 -4.42 -17.02
C ARG A 4 7.06 -3.38 -15.94
N GLU A 5 6.78 -2.14 -16.33
CA GLU A 5 6.19 -1.12 -15.45
C GLU A 5 4.66 -1.27 -15.31
N GLY A 6 4.02 -1.97 -16.24
CA GLY A 6 2.63 -2.39 -16.11
C GLY A 6 2.49 -3.47 -15.04
N ASP A 7 1.39 -3.42 -14.31
CA ASP A 7 1.00 -4.41 -13.30
C ASP A 7 1.80 -4.39 -11.98
N GLN A 8 2.52 -3.31 -11.68
CA GLN A 8 2.96 -3.09 -10.29
C GLN A 8 1.72 -2.95 -9.40
N CYS A 9 1.69 -3.69 -8.30
CA CYS A 9 0.65 -3.52 -7.29
C CYS A 9 0.93 -2.25 -6.47
N GLY A 10 -0.12 -1.65 -5.92
CA GLY A 10 -0.04 -0.43 -5.13
C GLY A 10 -1.04 -0.50 -4.00
N GLU A 11 -0.59 -0.22 -2.79
CA GLU A 11 -1.43 -0.20 -1.60
C GLU A 11 -1.42 1.18 -0.97
N LEU A 12 -2.56 1.54 -0.37
CA LEU A 12 -2.75 2.80 0.32
C LEU A 12 -3.49 2.59 1.64
N LEU A 13 -2.93 3.11 2.72
CA LEU A 13 -3.62 3.33 3.99
C LEU A 13 -3.84 4.83 4.19
N ALA A 14 -4.97 5.18 4.82
CA ALA A 14 -5.26 6.54 5.22
C ALA A 14 -5.72 6.56 6.68
N PHE A 15 -5.27 7.58 7.42
CA PHE A 15 -5.61 7.77 8.82
C PHE A 15 -6.09 9.19 9.10
N ASP A 16 -7.03 9.33 10.04
CA ASP A 16 -7.44 10.60 10.61
C ASP A 16 -6.43 11.11 11.67
N ASP A 17 -6.70 12.29 12.24
CA ASP A 17 -5.86 12.91 13.28
C ASP A 17 -5.79 12.12 14.60
N ASN A 18 -6.65 11.11 14.76
CA ASN A 18 -6.63 10.19 15.90
C ASN A 18 -5.93 8.86 15.58
N GLY A 19 -5.36 8.72 14.38
CA GLY A 19 -4.70 7.51 13.92
C GLY A 19 -5.67 6.39 13.54
N ARG A 20 -6.96 6.70 13.30
CA ARG A 20 -7.99 5.75 12.89
C ARG A 20 -8.09 5.68 11.37
N GLU A 21 -8.47 4.52 10.86
CA GLU A 21 -8.71 4.27 9.44
C GLU A 21 -9.63 5.32 8.81
N ALA A 22 -9.24 5.86 7.64
CA ALA A 22 -9.91 6.98 6.98
C ALA A 22 -9.91 6.91 5.43
N LEU A 23 -9.85 5.72 4.83
CA LEU A 23 -9.90 5.53 3.37
C LEU A 23 -11.17 6.11 2.75
N ALA A 24 -12.28 6.08 3.49
CA ALA A 24 -13.54 6.67 3.05
C ALA A 24 -13.43 8.17 2.73
N ALA A 25 -12.53 8.90 3.38
CA ALA A 25 -12.29 10.32 3.07
C ALA A 25 -11.70 10.52 1.66
N LEU A 26 -11.04 9.50 1.12
CA LEU A 26 -10.52 9.46 -0.26
C LEU A 26 -11.47 8.74 -1.25
N GLY A 27 -12.66 8.33 -0.79
CA GLY A 27 -13.58 7.52 -1.59
C GLY A 27 -13.06 6.09 -1.85
N LEU A 28 -12.21 5.58 -0.95
CA LEU A 28 -11.62 4.24 -1.03
C LEU A 28 -12.18 3.32 0.05
N GLN A 29 -11.96 2.02 -0.13
CA GLN A 29 -12.29 0.97 0.83
C GLN A 29 -11.15 -0.05 0.92
N GLY A 30 -11.02 -0.67 2.08
CA GLY A 30 -10.08 -1.77 2.28
C GLY A 30 -10.32 -2.90 1.28
N SER A 31 -9.24 -3.47 0.76
CA SER A 31 -9.23 -4.57 -0.20
C SER A 31 -8.71 -5.82 0.49
N ALA A 32 -9.38 -6.96 0.30
CA ALA A 32 -8.89 -8.23 0.83
C ALA A 32 -7.51 -8.56 0.26
N GLY A 33 -6.60 -9.01 1.12
CA GLY A 33 -5.22 -9.36 0.76
C GLY A 33 -4.29 -8.17 0.50
N ALA A 34 -4.72 -6.94 0.76
CA ALA A 34 -3.87 -5.74 0.68
C ALA A 34 -3.15 -5.51 2.03
N ASP A 35 -2.27 -6.46 2.36
CA ASP A 35 -1.60 -6.55 3.67
C ASP A 35 -0.10 -6.21 3.60
N PHE A 36 0.42 -5.80 2.43
CA PHE A 36 1.85 -5.53 2.24
C PHE A 36 2.36 -4.42 3.15
N ILE A 37 1.63 -3.32 3.30
CA ILE A 37 2.04 -2.24 4.23
C ILE A 37 2.16 -2.77 5.66
N GLY A 38 1.23 -3.63 6.09
CA GLY A 38 1.27 -4.25 7.41
C GLY A 38 2.48 -5.15 7.61
N HIS A 39 2.79 -5.98 6.61
CA HIS A 39 4.00 -6.81 6.62
C HIS A 39 5.27 -5.97 6.64
N LEU A 40 5.34 -4.91 5.83
CA LEU A 40 6.51 -4.01 5.76
C LEU A 40 6.77 -3.32 7.10
N LEU A 41 5.71 -2.80 7.75
CA LEU A 41 5.86 -2.13 9.04
C LEU A 41 6.15 -3.08 10.20
N SER A 42 5.95 -4.37 10.01
CA SER A 42 6.20 -5.42 11.01
C SER A 42 7.50 -6.19 10.77
N ASP A 43 8.28 -5.87 9.74
CA ASP A 43 9.45 -6.66 9.34
C ASP A 43 10.66 -6.55 10.30
N GLY A 44 10.62 -5.61 11.24
CA GLY A 44 11.66 -5.40 12.25
C GLY A 44 12.95 -4.73 11.74
N SER A 45 13.00 -4.34 10.46
CA SER A 45 14.10 -3.53 9.92
C SER A 45 14.21 -2.17 10.61
N ARG A 46 15.38 -1.55 10.52
CA ARG A 46 15.60 -0.22 11.11
C ARG A 46 14.67 0.82 10.46
N GLU A 47 14.44 0.67 9.17
CA GLU A 47 13.58 1.52 8.35
C GLU A 47 12.12 1.39 8.78
N SER A 48 11.61 0.15 8.93
CA SER A 48 10.23 -0.07 9.39
C SER A 48 10.02 0.43 10.82
N LEU A 49 10.97 0.19 11.73
CA LEU A 49 10.92 0.71 13.09
C LEU A 49 10.92 2.25 13.12
N HIS A 50 11.70 2.89 12.25
CA HIS A 50 11.74 4.34 12.13
C HIS A 50 10.39 4.89 11.65
N VAL A 51 9.80 4.28 10.61
CA VAL A 51 8.49 4.66 10.09
C VAL A 51 7.40 4.43 11.13
N ALA A 52 7.38 3.25 11.77
CA ALA A 52 6.42 2.91 12.83
C ALA A 52 6.52 3.88 14.01
N SER A 53 7.73 4.30 14.40
CA SER A 53 7.91 5.35 15.42
C SER A 53 7.29 6.69 14.99
N GLY A 54 7.49 7.09 13.73
CA GLY A 54 6.89 8.30 13.17
C GLY A 54 5.36 8.24 13.08
N LEU A 55 4.80 7.07 12.79
CA LEU A 55 3.36 6.79 12.76
C LEU A 55 2.77 6.77 14.18
N GLY A 56 3.47 6.20 15.15
CA GLY A 56 3.06 6.19 16.56
C GLY A 56 2.95 7.61 17.16
N LYS A 57 3.82 8.54 16.76
CA LYS A 57 3.69 9.97 17.12
C LYS A 57 2.40 10.61 16.59
N ARG A 58 1.80 10.02 15.55
CA ARG A 58 0.51 10.41 14.95
C ARG A 58 -0.63 9.47 15.37
N ARG A 59 -0.44 8.74 16.48
CA ARG A 59 -1.44 7.86 17.12
C ARG A 59 -1.85 6.63 16.28
N VAL A 60 -1.10 6.30 15.24
CA VAL A 60 -1.34 5.10 14.42
C VAL A 60 -0.72 3.88 15.12
N ASP A 61 -1.54 2.87 15.44
CA ASP A 61 -1.06 1.58 15.98
C ASP A 61 -0.66 0.63 14.84
N CYS A 62 0.63 0.59 14.53
CA CYS A 62 1.17 -0.27 13.46
C CYS A 62 1.02 -1.77 13.74
N ARG A 63 0.67 -2.18 14.98
CA ARG A 63 0.45 -3.59 15.33
C ARG A 63 -0.93 -4.10 14.94
N HIS A 64 -1.88 -3.19 14.70
CA HIS A 64 -3.28 -3.52 14.40
C HIS A 64 -3.77 -2.68 13.22
N LEU A 65 -3.05 -2.74 12.10
CA LEU A 65 -3.43 -2.00 10.91
C LEU A 65 -4.69 -2.60 10.27
N PRO A 66 -5.61 -1.74 9.79
CA PRO A 66 -6.72 -2.18 8.97
C PRO A 66 -6.23 -2.62 7.58
N PRO A 67 -7.06 -3.32 6.78
CA PRO A 67 -6.73 -3.63 5.39
C PRO A 67 -6.51 -2.37 4.55
N ALA A 68 -5.45 -2.36 3.74
CA ALA A 68 -5.19 -1.26 2.81
C ALA A 68 -6.14 -1.27 1.61
N ALA A 69 -6.24 -0.15 0.89
CA ALA A 69 -6.89 -0.11 -0.43
C ALA A 69 -5.90 -0.50 -1.52
N ARG A 70 -6.32 -1.35 -2.46
CA ARG A 70 -5.55 -1.58 -3.70
C ARG A 70 -5.76 -0.42 -4.66
N LEU A 71 -4.67 0.22 -5.08
CA LEU A 71 -4.71 1.40 -5.96
C LEU A 71 -4.98 1.03 -7.42
N TRP A 72 -4.45 -0.10 -7.86
CA TRP A 72 -4.46 -0.50 -9.27
C TRP A 72 -5.25 -1.80 -9.44
N PRO A 73 -6.22 -1.85 -10.36
CA PRO A 73 -6.77 -3.11 -10.86
C PRO A 73 -5.67 -3.95 -11.53
N ALA A 74 -5.87 -5.27 -11.60
CA ALA A 74 -4.98 -6.15 -12.36
C ALA A 74 -4.91 -5.73 -13.84
N GLY A 75 -3.73 -5.82 -14.45
CA GLY A 75 -3.51 -5.47 -15.86
C GLY A 75 -3.41 -3.97 -16.12
N THR A 76 -3.12 -3.16 -15.10
CA THR A 76 -2.92 -1.71 -15.24
C THR A 76 -1.67 -1.41 -16.09
N PRO A 77 -1.76 -0.59 -17.17
CA PRO A 77 -0.62 -0.30 -18.02
C PRO A 77 0.40 0.63 -17.34
N ALA A 78 1.63 0.63 -17.85
CA ALA A 78 2.65 1.59 -17.44
C ALA A 78 2.17 3.04 -17.67
N GLY A 79 2.59 3.95 -16.78
CA GLY A 79 2.18 5.36 -16.82
C GLY A 79 0.74 5.65 -16.38
N PHE A 80 -0.01 4.64 -15.93
CA PHE A 80 -1.34 4.85 -15.35
C PHE A 80 -1.25 5.66 -14.05
N SER A 81 -2.18 6.60 -13.87
CA SER A 81 -2.27 7.42 -12.67
C SER A 81 -3.72 7.57 -12.21
N ARG A 82 -3.89 7.77 -10.91
CA ARG A 82 -5.17 8.15 -10.29
C ARG A 82 -4.95 9.37 -9.42
N ALA A 83 -5.92 10.27 -9.43
CA ALA A 83 -5.98 11.41 -8.52
C ALA A 83 -7.11 11.19 -7.51
N PHE A 84 -6.86 11.54 -6.25
CA PHE A 84 -7.84 11.48 -5.17
C PHE A 84 -7.95 12.87 -4.55
N THR A 85 -9.18 13.26 -4.23
CA THR A 85 -9.46 14.46 -3.42
C THR A 85 -9.98 13.97 -2.08
N SER A 86 -9.33 14.39 -1.00
CA SER A 86 -9.80 14.07 0.35
C SER A 86 -10.90 15.03 0.80
N SER A 87 -11.94 14.52 1.43
CA SER A 87 -12.97 15.34 2.09
C SER A 87 -12.55 15.87 3.46
N ALA A 88 -11.43 15.37 4.00
CA ALA A 88 -10.89 15.75 5.31
C ALA A 88 -9.35 15.72 5.31
N ALA A 89 -8.75 16.27 6.37
CA ALA A 89 -7.31 16.08 6.60
C ALA A 89 -7.03 14.60 6.88
N VAL A 90 -6.07 14.02 6.15
CA VAL A 90 -5.67 12.61 6.29
C VAL A 90 -4.16 12.46 6.19
N LEU A 91 -3.61 11.54 6.98
CA LEU A 91 -2.28 10.99 6.79
C LEU A 91 -2.37 9.80 5.85
N VAL A 92 -1.58 9.78 4.78
CA VAL A 92 -1.56 8.68 3.80
C VAL A 92 -0.24 7.94 3.85
N VAL A 93 -0.30 6.62 3.85
CA VAL A 93 0.86 5.73 3.63
C VAL A 93 0.63 5.01 2.30
N VAL A 94 1.58 5.17 1.37
CA VAL A 94 1.54 4.50 0.06
C VAL A 94 2.72 3.56 -0.03
N ALA A 95 2.47 2.34 -0.49
CA ALA A 95 3.52 1.39 -0.82
C ALA A 95 3.32 0.83 -2.23
N ALA A 96 4.43 0.59 -2.91
CA ALA A 96 4.48 -0.17 -4.15
C ALA A 96 5.16 -1.51 -3.84
N PRO A 97 4.39 -2.59 -3.60
CA PRO A 97 4.93 -3.93 -3.50
C PRO A 97 5.74 -4.28 -4.75
N GLY A 98 7.06 -4.31 -4.61
CA GLY A 98 7.94 -4.83 -5.65
C GLY A 98 7.83 -6.35 -5.70
N ALA A 99 7.76 -6.93 -6.90
CA ALA A 99 7.95 -8.37 -7.04
C ALA A 99 9.38 -8.72 -6.55
N ARG A 100 9.50 -9.61 -5.56
CA ARG A 100 10.81 -10.24 -5.26
C ARG A 100 11.23 -10.99 -6.51
N TRP A 101 12.27 -10.52 -7.19
CA TRP A 101 12.81 -11.21 -8.36
C TRP A 101 13.66 -12.41 -7.89
N PRO A 102 13.25 -13.68 -8.09
CA PRO A 102 14.21 -14.76 -8.04
C PRO A 102 15.03 -14.66 -9.33
N TRP A 103 16.34 -14.58 -9.23
CA TRP A 103 17.23 -14.49 -10.40
C TRP A 103 17.25 -15.78 -11.26
N THR A 104 16.22 -16.64 -11.19
CA THR A 104 16.10 -17.87 -11.97
C THR A 104 14.91 -17.82 -12.93
N ARG A 105 15.23 -17.42 -14.17
CA ARG A 105 14.59 -17.74 -15.47
C ARG A 105 13.34 -18.66 -15.47
N SER A 106 12.16 -18.09 -15.76
CA SER A 106 11.26 -18.46 -16.90
C SER A 106 9.81 -18.00 -16.62
N ASN A 107 9.47 -16.86 -17.22
CA ASN A 107 8.15 -16.33 -17.60
C ASN A 107 6.87 -16.95 -17.00
N ALA A 108 6.27 -16.27 -16.00
CA ALA A 108 4.84 -16.26 -15.72
C ALA A 108 4.42 -14.86 -15.24
N PRO A 109 3.23 -14.34 -15.62
CA PRO A 109 2.76 -13.02 -15.17
C PRO A 109 2.61 -13.00 -13.64
N ALA A 110 2.99 -11.87 -13.03
CA ALA A 110 2.92 -11.64 -11.59
C ALA A 110 1.45 -11.56 -11.17
N ASN A 111 0.88 -12.67 -10.73
CA ASN A 111 -0.51 -12.71 -10.31
C ASN A 111 -0.61 -12.17 -8.88
N CYS A 112 -1.10 -10.92 -8.72
CA CYS A 112 -1.59 -10.41 -7.43
C CYS A 112 -2.97 -11.05 -7.14
N ALA A 113 -2.95 -12.35 -6.83
CA ALA A 113 -4.09 -13.09 -6.29
C ALA A 113 -4.16 -12.91 -4.78
#